data_AF-A0A1C4KJR9-F1
#
_entry.id   AF-A0A1C4KJR9-F1
#
_cell.length_a   1.000
_cell.length_b   1.000
_cell.length_c   1.000
_cell.angle_alpha   90.00
_cell.angle_beta   90.00
_cell.angle_gamma   90.00
#
_symmetry.space_group_name_H-M   'P 1'
#
loop_
_entity.id
_entity.type
_entity.pdbx_description
1 polymer ?
#
loop_
_entity_poly.entity_id
_entity_poly.type
_entity_poly.pdbx_seq_one_letter_code
_entity_poly.pdbx_strand_id
1 'polypeptide(L)'
;MALLTRYAPPILRAFETALPAPGPIGGARHRPPRRGLLVWAQAVLRDAMGLPPAALVTPPPTPEQQVVAAALLLECAAVTLPTAHPAGTEALGVLARAIRTGAAPTPSPAAEARPG
;
A
#
# COMPACT_ATOMS: atom_id res chain seq x y z
N MET A 1 -0.26 -17.03 -1.15
CA MET A 1 0.87 -16.39 -0.42
C MET A 1 2.17 -16.41 -1.20
N ALA A 2 2.73 -17.58 -1.56
CA ALA A 2 4.03 -17.70 -2.22
C ALA A 2 4.21 -16.82 -3.48
N LEU A 3 3.12 -16.61 -4.24
CA LEU A 3 3.15 -15.79 -5.44
C LEU A 3 3.29 -14.29 -5.12
N LEU A 4 2.58 -13.76 -4.12
CA LEU A 4 2.79 -12.37 -3.69
C LEU A 4 4.21 -12.13 -3.18
N THR A 5 4.79 -13.06 -2.44
CA THR A 5 6.18 -12.95 -1.97
C THR A 5 7.16 -12.88 -3.13
N ARG A 6 6.94 -13.65 -4.19
CA ARG A 6 7.77 -13.64 -5.41
C ARG A 6 7.63 -12.34 -6.20
N TYR A 7 6.42 -11.79 -6.30
CA TYR A 7 6.13 -10.63 -7.14
C TYR A 7 6.09 -9.30 -6.39
N ALA A 8 6.25 -9.29 -5.06
CA ALA A 8 6.28 -8.05 -4.28
C ALA A 8 7.40 -7.07 -4.74
N PRO A 9 8.66 -7.51 -4.99
CA PRO A 9 9.69 -6.61 -5.52
C PRO A 9 9.35 -5.97 -6.88
N PRO A 10 8.91 -6.71 -7.92
CA PRO A 10 8.54 -6.08 -9.19
C PRO A 10 7.27 -5.23 -9.10
N ILE A 11 6.28 -5.59 -8.25
CA ILE A 11 5.09 -4.75 -8.01
C ILE A 11 5.49 -3.41 -7.40
N LEU A 12 6.36 -3.42 -6.39
CA LEU A 12 6.87 -2.19 -5.77
C LEU A 12 7.66 -1.32 -6.74
N ARG A 13 8.48 -1.94 -7.61
CA ARG A 13 9.22 -1.20 -8.64
C ARG A 13 8.28 -0.56 -9.64
N ALA A 14 7.27 -1.29 -10.14
CA ALA A 14 6.27 -0.75 -11.05
C ALA A 14 5.50 0.42 -10.41
N PHE A 15 5.10 0.25 -9.14
CA PHE A 15 4.45 1.30 -8.37
C PHE A 15 5.35 2.53 -8.22
N GLU A 16 6.62 2.35 -7.84
CA GLU A 16 7.59 3.43 -7.72
C GLU A 16 7.78 4.22 -9.03
N THR A 17 7.78 3.53 -10.18
CA THR A 17 7.89 4.17 -11.50
C THR A 17 6.61 4.87 -11.94
N ALA A 18 5.45 4.40 -11.49
CA ALA A 18 4.15 5.01 -11.78
C ALA A 18 3.87 6.26 -10.91
N LEU A 19 4.54 6.40 -9.76
CA LEU A 19 4.39 7.58 -8.92
C LEU A 19 4.89 8.84 -9.65
N PRO A 20 4.11 9.93 -9.67
CA PRO A 20 4.51 11.16 -10.35
C PRO A 20 5.81 11.71 -9.76
N ALA A 21 6.73 12.14 -10.64
CA ALA A 21 8.01 12.72 -10.23
C ALA A 21 7.79 13.91 -9.27
N PRO A 22 8.68 14.10 -8.26
CA PRO A 22 8.62 15.28 -7.41
C PRO A 22 8.65 16.53 -8.30
N GLY A 23 7.61 17.36 -8.20
CA GLY A 23 7.50 18.58 -9.00
C GLY A 23 8.37 19.67 -8.39
N PRO A 24 8.74 20.71 -9.15
CA PRO A 24 9.48 21.84 -8.63
C PRO A 24 8.75 22.45 -7.43
N ILE A 25 9.55 22.86 -6.44
CA ILE A 25 9.15 23.41 -5.15
C ILE A 25 8.43 24.75 -5.40
N GLY A 26 7.15 24.71 -5.74
CA GLY A 26 6.38 25.91 -6.09
C GLY A 26 4.86 25.79 -6.01
N GLY A 27 4.30 24.58 -5.89
CA GLY A 27 2.85 24.37 -5.81
C GLY A 27 2.39 23.39 -4.72
N ALA A 28 3.26 23.07 -3.76
CA ALA A 28 3.14 21.89 -2.91
C ALA A 28 2.31 22.11 -1.64
N ARG A 29 0.97 22.18 -1.76
CA ARG A 29 0.07 21.92 -0.60
C ARG A 29 -0.63 20.57 -0.62
N HIS A 30 -0.64 19.86 -1.75
CA HIS A 30 -1.42 18.61 -1.88
C HIS A 30 -0.65 17.40 -2.45
N ARG A 31 0.64 17.53 -2.80
CA ARG A 31 1.37 16.40 -3.38
C ARG A 31 1.93 15.49 -2.27
N PRO A 32 1.55 14.20 -2.23
CA PRO A 32 2.10 13.27 -1.25
C PRO A 32 3.63 13.15 -1.41
N PRO A 33 4.39 13.06 -0.31
CA PRO A 33 5.79 12.69 -0.40
C PRO A 33 5.88 11.27 -0.97
N ARG A 34 6.52 11.11 -2.13
CA ARG A 34 6.73 9.82 -2.83
C ARG A 34 7.17 8.70 -1.88
N ARG A 35 8.06 9.04 -0.94
CA ARG A 35 8.56 8.13 0.10
C ARG A 35 7.45 7.61 1.03
N GLY A 36 6.49 8.44 1.43
CA GLY A 36 5.37 8.03 2.27
C GLY A 36 4.44 7.04 1.56
N LEU A 37 4.21 7.24 0.26
CA LEU A 37 3.43 6.30 -0.57
C LEU A 37 4.14 4.96 -0.75
N LEU A 38 5.45 4.97 -0.98
CA LEU A 38 6.24 3.74 -1.09
C LEU A 38 6.23 2.93 0.21
N VAL A 39 6.43 3.61 1.34
CA VAL A 39 6.41 2.97 2.66
C VAL A 39 5.02 2.41 2.97
N TRP A 40 3.95 3.13 2.62
CA TRP A 40 2.58 2.64 2.74
C TRP A 40 2.34 1.40 1.86
N ALA A 41 2.74 1.42 0.59
CA ALA A 41 2.59 0.28 -0.31
C ALA A 41 3.38 -0.96 0.16
N GLN A 42 4.58 -0.74 0.73
CA GLN A 42 5.35 -1.78 1.39
C GLN A 42 4.60 -2.39 2.58
N ALA A 43 3.99 -1.56 3.43
CA ALA A 43 3.21 -2.04 4.56
C ALA A 43 2.01 -2.89 4.11
N VAL A 44 1.28 -2.43 3.08
CA VAL A 44 0.16 -3.17 2.48
C VAL A 44 0.61 -4.52 1.92
N LEU A 45 1.73 -4.56 1.19
CA LEU A 45 2.24 -5.83 0.65
C LEU A 45 2.72 -6.77 1.76
N ARG A 46 3.29 -6.25 2.85
CA ARG A 46 3.66 -7.06 4.03
C ARG A 46 2.44 -7.66 4.70
N ASP A 47 1.40 -6.87 4.92
CA ASP A 47 0.12 -7.36 5.45
C ASP A 47 -0.50 -8.43 4.54
N ALA A 48 -0.53 -8.18 3.22
CA ALA A 48 -0.97 -9.14 2.23
C ALA A 48 -0.15 -10.44 2.22
N MET A 49 1.11 -10.42 2.69
CA MET A 49 1.97 -11.61 2.82
C MET A 49 1.89 -12.25 4.22
N GLY A 50 1.13 -11.69 5.16
CA GLY A 50 1.09 -12.14 6.56
C GLY A 50 2.40 -11.88 7.32
N LEU A 51 3.18 -10.89 6.89
CA LEU A 51 4.44 -10.52 7.53
C LEU A 51 4.18 -9.51 8.66
N PRO A 52 5.02 -9.51 9.72
CA PRO A 52 4.87 -8.55 10.80
C PRO A 52 5.00 -7.11 10.28
N PRO A 53 4.30 -6.14 10.91
CA PRO A 53 4.37 -4.74 10.51
C PRO A 53 5.81 -4.24 10.56
N ALA A 54 6.22 -3.48 9.55
CA ALA A 54 7.48 -2.75 9.60
C ALA A 54 7.29 -1.49 10.45
N ALA A 55 8.27 -1.12 11.27
CA ALA A 55 8.25 0.15 11.98
C ALA A 55 8.18 1.31 10.98
N LEU A 56 7.05 2.01 10.92
CA LEU A 56 6.85 3.14 10.01
C LEU A 56 7.43 4.39 10.65
N VAL A 57 8.54 4.89 10.10
CA VAL A 57 9.18 6.14 10.55
C VAL A 57 8.64 7.35 9.76
N THR A 58 7.93 7.12 8.66
CA THR A 58 7.34 8.17 7.83
C THR A 58 5.88 8.40 8.18
N PRO A 59 5.41 9.67 8.19
CA PRO A 59 3.99 9.96 8.38
C PRO A 59 3.17 9.28 7.28
N PRO A 60 2.01 8.69 7.63
CA PRO A 60 1.17 8.02 6.66
C PRO A 60 0.60 9.04 5.65
N PRO A 61 0.39 8.64 4.39
CA PRO A 61 -0.31 9.47 3.41
C PRO A 61 -1.75 9.76 3.84
N THR A 62 -2.32 10.87 3.38
CA THR A 62 -3.72 11.23 3.65
C THR A 62 -4.69 10.19 3.05
N PRO A 63 -5.94 10.09 3.53
CA PRO A 63 -6.91 9.14 2.97
C PRO A 63 -7.11 9.27 1.46
N GLU A 64 -7.18 10.49 0.93
CA GLU A 64 -7.28 10.76 -0.51
C GLU A 64 -6.06 10.24 -1.28
N GLN A 65 -4.86 10.43 -0.72
CA GLN A 65 -3.61 9.92 -1.29
C GLN A 65 -3.54 8.39 -1.24
N GLN A 66 -4.11 7.78 -0.20
CA GLN A 66 -4.22 6.32 -0.09
C GLN A 66 -5.17 5.74 -1.15
N VAL A 67 -6.28 6.39 -1.47
CA VAL A 67 -7.19 5.93 -2.53
C VAL A 67 -6.50 5.90 -3.90
N VAL A 68 -5.79 6.96 -4.26
CA VAL A 68 -5.04 7.02 -5.52
C VAL A 68 -3.90 6.00 -5.54
N ALA A 69 -3.16 5.88 -4.43
CA ALA A 69 -2.08 4.90 -4.30
C ALA A 69 -2.58 3.45 -4.33
N ALA A 70 -3.74 3.17 -3.74
CA ALA A 70 -4.38 1.87 -3.79
C ALA A 70 -4.75 1.45 -5.21
N ALA A 71 -5.36 2.35 -5.98
CA ALA A 71 -5.70 2.11 -7.38
C ALA A 71 -4.43 1.80 -8.20
N LEU A 72 -3.41 2.65 -8.09
CA LEU A 72 -2.12 2.44 -8.77
C LEU A 72 -1.42 1.14 -8.35
N LEU A 73 -1.46 0.78 -7.07
CA LEU A 73 -0.85 -0.44 -6.57
C LEU A 73 -1.56 -1.69 -7.11
N LEU A 74 -2.89 -1.66 -7.21
CA LEU A 74 -3.69 -2.73 -7.81
C LEU A 74 -3.43 -2.85 -9.31
N GLU A 75 -3.33 -1.74 -10.04
CA GLU A 75 -2.95 -1.73 -11.46
C GLU A 75 -1.56 -2.34 -11.66
N CYS A 76 -0.57 -1.91 -10.86
CA CYS A 76 0.79 -2.45 -10.90
C CYS A 76 0.80 -3.96 -10.59
N ALA A 77 0.00 -4.41 -9.63
CA ALA A 77 -0.15 -5.83 -9.34
C ALA A 77 -0.79 -6.59 -10.50
N ALA A 78 -1.84 -6.05 -11.11
CA ALA A 78 -2.54 -6.70 -12.22
C ALA A 78 -1.66 -6.89 -13.46
N VAL A 79 -0.77 -5.93 -13.77
CA VAL A 79 0.17 -6.04 -14.90
C VAL A 79 1.39 -6.91 -14.61
N THR A 80 1.73 -7.07 -13.33
CA THR A 80 2.93 -7.81 -12.90
C THR A 80 2.64 -9.28 -12.60
N LEU A 81 1.45 -9.58 -12.09
CA LEU A 81 1.04 -10.92 -11.73
C LEU A 81 0.60 -11.72 -12.98
N PRO A 82 0.83 -13.05 -13.01
CA PRO A 82 0.31 -13.92 -14.06
C PRO A 82 -1.20 -14.13 -13.85
N THR A 83 -2.03 -13.15 -14.20
CA THR A 83 -3.49 -13.14 -13.98
C THR A 83 -4.25 -14.18 -14.81
N ALA A 84 -3.63 -14.74 -15.86
CA ALA A 84 -4.16 -15.90 -16.58
C ALA A 84 -4.10 -17.20 -15.75
N HIS A 85 -3.46 -17.18 -14.57
CA HIS A 85 -3.37 -18.31 -13.66
C HIS A 85 -4.16 -18.01 -12.36
N PRO A 86 -4.94 -18.96 -11.81
CA PRO A 86 -5.78 -18.73 -10.63
C PRO A 86 -5.02 -18.15 -9.43
N ALA A 87 -3.76 -18.57 -9.21
CA ALA A 87 -2.94 -18.03 -8.13
C ALA A 87 -2.59 -16.53 -8.30
N GLY A 88 -2.63 -16.00 -9.53
CA GLY A 88 -2.50 -14.56 -9.81
C GLY A 88 -3.74 -13.79 -9.38
N THR A 89 -4.94 -14.30 -9.70
CA THR A 89 -6.22 -13.70 -9.28
C THR A 89 -6.39 -13.74 -7.76
N GLU A 90 -6.03 -14.84 -7.11
CA GLU A 90 -6.03 -14.95 -5.65
C GLU A 90 -5.07 -13.95 -5.00
N ALA A 91 -3.84 -13.82 -5.53
CA ALA A 91 -2.86 -12.84 -5.06
C ALA A 91 -3.41 -11.41 -5.14
N LEU A 92 -4.08 -11.04 -6.24
CA LEU A 92 -4.72 -9.74 -6.39
C LEU A 92 -5.85 -9.53 -5.39
N GLY A 93 -6.68 -10.57 -5.16
CA GLY A 93 -7.77 -10.53 -4.18
C GLY A 93 -7.28 -10.36 -2.75
N VAL A 94 -6.18 -11.01 -2.37
CA VAL A 94 -5.53 -10.82 -1.07
C VAL A 94 -5.00 -9.39 -0.93
N LEU A 95 -4.33 -8.85 -1.95
CA LEU A 95 -3.84 -7.47 -1.93
C LEU A 95 -4.99 -6.47 -1.76
N ALA A 96 -6.08 -6.65 -2.50
CA ALA A 96 -7.28 -5.81 -2.37
C ALA A 96 -7.94 -5.90 -0.98
N ARG A 97 -7.84 -7.06 -0.31
CA ARG A 97 -8.28 -7.21 1.08
C ARG A 97 -7.37 -6.43 2.04
N ALA A 98 -6.05 -6.56 1.91
CA ALA A 98 -5.07 -5.83 2.72
C ALA A 98 -5.23 -4.30 2.60
N ILE A 99 -5.50 -3.79 1.40
CA ILE A 99 -5.79 -2.38 1.16
C ILE A 99 -7.04 -1.94 1.95
N ARG A 100 -8.13 -2.73 1.92
CA ARG A 100 -9.36 -2.39 2.64
C ARG A 100 -9.20 -2.43 4.16
N THR A 101 -8.43 -3.38 4.69
CA THR A 101 -8.20 -3.53 6.14
C THR A 101 -7.20 -2.51 6.68
N GLY A 102 -6.15 -2.21 5.92
CA GLY A 102 -5.15 -1.21 6.29
C GLY A 102 -5.61 0.25 6.09
N ALA A 103 -6.61 0.50 5.25
CA ALA A 103 -7.25 1.82 5.09
C ALA A 103 -8.31 2.12 6.16
N ALA A 104 -8.76 1.10 6.91
CA ALA A 104 -9.61 1.35 8.07
C ALA A 104 -8.72 1.92 9.19
N PRO A 105 -9.07 3.08 9.80
CA PRO A 105 -8.40 3.50 11.01
C PRO A 105 -8.61 2.41 12.05
N THR A 106 -7.56 1.68 12.40
CA THR A 106 -7.59 0.79 13.55
C THR A 106 -7.86 1.68 14.76
N PRO A 107 -8.98 1.48 15.50
CA PRO A 107 -9.19 2.21 16.74
C PRO A 107 -8.01 1.91 17.64
N SER A 108 -7.26 2.96 18.00
CA SER A 108 -6.14 2.82 18.91
C SER A 108 -6.67 2.33 20.25
N PRO A 109 -6.14 1.21 20.82
CA PRO A 109 -6.63 0.68 22.10
C PRO A 109 -6.44 1.63 23.29
N ALA A 110 -5.75 2.76 23.09
CA ALA A 110 -5.62 3.82 24.08
C ALA A 110 -6.93 4.62 24.34
N ALA A 111 -7.96 4.47 23.51
CA ALA A 111 -9.22 5.20 23.69
C ALA A 111 -10.21 4.50 24.65
N GLU A 112 -10.00 3.23 25.00
CA GLU A 112 -10.97 2.43 25.78
C GLU A 112 -10.58 2.22 27.25
N ALA A 113 -9.47 2.80 27.70
CA ALA A 113 -9.01 2.73 29.07
C ALA A 113 -9.46 3.96 29.90
N ARG A 114 -10.75 4.30 29.90
CA ARG A 114 -11.40 5.05 31.00
C ARG A 114 -12.89 4.74 31.09
N PRO A 115 -13.29 3.90 32.06
CA PRO A 115 -14.43 4.18 32.91
C PRO A 115 -13.92 4.82 34.22
N GLY A 116 -14.59 5.90 34.63
CA GLY A 116 -14.30 6.65 35.85
C GLY A 116 -14.79 5.99 37.13
#